data_AF-A0A4Q6G8L6-F1
#
_entry.id   AF-A0A4Q6G8L6-F1
#
_cell.length_a   1.000
_cell.length_b   1.000
_cell.length_c   1.000
_cell.angle_alpha   90.00
_cell.angle_beta   90.00
_cell.angle_gamma   90.00
#
_symmetry.space_group_name_H-M   'P 1'
#
loop_
_entity.id
_entity.type
_entity.pdbx_description
1 polymer ?
#
loop_
_entity_poly.entity_id
_entity_poly.type
_entity_poly.pdbx_seq_one_letter_code
_entity_poly.pdbx_strand_id
1 'polypeptide(L)'
;MAEPGSEHDPAPLGPRQWPAWLGIGAAALLARLPWPLQRGMGRLLGRFLQLVLRDRRHVAERNIALCFPELDAAAQARLLDRSFSELGIGLFEFARAWWGSVAPQRRGLRVEGLEHLHAAQAGGRGVIVISGHFTTLEIAARLMCAYAPLAGMYRPHDQAAMEWAVRRGRLRYASHMFTREELRPALKHLKQGGLLWFAPDQDTRRGESVFVPFFGLPAHSLTSTHQLARLSGAAVIAFAHERRDDGGYTLRLSPAFEDFPSKDASADTARVMAAIEAMARAVPAQYLWIHRRFKRQPDGRGKLYE
;
A
#
# COMPACT_ATOMS: atom_id res chain seq x y z
N MET A 1 12.08 31.02 -6.15
CA MET A 1 11.67 29.67 -6.58
C MET A 1 11.45 28.87 -5.31
N ALA A 2 10.19 28.62 -4.92
CA ALA A 2 9.84 28.14 -3.58
C ALA A 2 10.43 26.75 -3.30
N GLU A 3 11.01 26.59 -2.10
CA GLU A 3 11.53 25.32 -1.59
C GLU A 3 10.41 24.27 -1.48
N PRO A 4 10.68 23.00 -1.82
CA PRO A 4 9.69 21.93 -1.68
C PRO A 4 9.60 21.51 -0.21
N GLY A 5 8.62 22.08 0.49
CA GLY A 5 8.30 21.71 1.87
C GLY A 5 8.04 22.92 2.76
N SER A 6 7.00 23.71 2.47
CA SER A 6 6.55 24.69 3.47
C SER A 6 5.98 23.92 4.67
N GLU A 7 6.66 24.07 5.80
CA GLU A 7 6.23 23.69 7.16
C GLU A 7 4.96 24.44 7.63
N HIS A 8 4.26 25.15 6.72
CA HIS A 8 3.40 26.27 7.04
C HIS A 8 2.07 26.33 6.28
N ASP A 9 1.57 25.22 5.73
CA ASP A 9 0.14 25.21 5.37
C ASP A 9 -0.66 25.22 6.68
N PRO A 10 -1.46 26.29 6.96
CA PRO A 10 -2.23 26.35 8.19
C PRO A 10 -3.25 25.22 8.22
N ALA A 11 -3.51 24.68 9.42
CA ALA A 11 -4.54 23.68 9.59
C ALA A 11 -5.89 24.23 9.08
N PRO A 12 -6.67 23.48 8.28
CA PRO A 12 -7.97 23.94 7.83
C PRO A 12 -8.99 23.84 8.98
N LEU A 13 -9.19 24.94 9.71
CA LEU A 13 -10.00 24.99 10.93
C LEU A 13 -11.47 25.42 10.73
N GLY A 14 -11.88 25.69 9.49
CA GLY A 14 -13.24 26.14 9.19
C GLY A 14 -14.33 25.15 9.67
N PRO A 15 -15.54 25.60 10.02
CA PRO A 15 -16.60 24.75 10.60
C PRO A 15 -16.95 23.51 9.78
N ARG A 16 -16.85 23.59 8.45
CA ARG A 16 -17.05 22.45 7.53
C ARG A 16 -16.06 21.31 7.73
N GLN A 17 -14.94 21.57 8.41
CA GLN A 17 -13.88 20.60 8.68
C GLN A 17 -14.01 19.95 10.08
N TRP A 18 -14.87 20.48 10.96
CA TRP A 18 -15.00 19.99 12.34
C TRP A 18 -15.32 18.48 12.43
N PRO A 19 -16.24 17.92 11.62
CA PRO A 19 -16.50 16.47 11.66
C PRO A 19 -15.24 15.64 11.36
N ALA A 20 -14.43 16.08 10.39
CA ALA A 20 -13.17 15.42 10.06
C ALA A 20 -12.16 15.53 11.21
N TRP A 21 -12.06 16.71 11.84
CA TRP A 21 -11.19 16.90 13.01
C TRP A 21 -11.61 16.06 14.23
N LEU A 22 -12.92 15.93 14.48
CA LEU A 22 -13.43 15.04 15.52
C LEU A 22 -13.05 13.59 15.24
N GLY A 23 -13.19 13.14 13.98
CA GLY A 23 -12.77 11.80 13.56
C GLY A 23 -11.25 11.57 13.70
N ILE A 24 -10.43 12.56 13.31
CA ILE A 24 -8.97 12.52 13.47
C ILE A 24 -8.60 12.47 14.95
N GLY A 25 -9.22 13.30 15.79
CA GLY A 25 -9.00 13.31 17.24
C GLY A 25 -9.34 11.98 17.88
N ALA A 26 -10.49 11.40 17.54
CA ALA A 26 -10.88 10.07 17.99
C ALA A 26 -9.88 8.99 17.54
N ALA A 27 -9.46 9.00 16.27
CA ALA A 27 -8.47 8.05 15.75
C ALA A 27 -7.10 8.21 16.46
N ALA A 28 -6.65 9.44 16.72
CA ALA A 28 -5.41 9.71 17.44
C ALA A 28 -5.47 9.25 18.90
N LEU A 29 -6.63 9.38 19.57
CA LEU A 29 -6.84 8.82 20.91
C LEU A 29 -6.82 7.30 20.89
N LEU A 30 -7.56 6.69 19.97
CA LEU A 30 -7.59 5.23 19.77
C LEU A 30 -6.20 4.68 19.46
N ALA A 31 -5.37 5.40 18.72
CA ALA A 31 -3.99 5.04 18.40
C ALA A 31 -3.08 4.87 19.63
N ARG A 32 -3.46 5.44 20.78
CA ARG A 32 -2.71 5.34 22.05
C ARG A 32 -3.04 4.09 22.87
N LEU A 33 -4.13 3.39 22.55
CA LEU A 33 -4.50 2.14 23.23
C LEU A 33 -3.41 1.06 23.07
N PRO A 34 -3.33 0.09 24.00
CA PRO A 34 -2.45 -1.06 23.83
C PRO A 34 -2.71 -1.81 22.52
N TRP A 35 -1.66 -2.28 21.87
CA TRP A 35 -1.77 -2.95 20.56
C TRP A 35 -2.71 -4.18 20.56
N PRO A 36 -2.70 -5.06 21.58
CA PRO A 36 -3.65 -6.17 21.63
C PRO A 36 -5.12 -5.73 21.65
N LEU A 37 -5.43 -4.63 22.36
CA LEU A 37 -6.78 -4.08 22.42
C LEU A 37 -7.22 -3.54 21.07
N GLN A 38 -6.34 -2.80 20.38
CA GLN A 38 -6.60 -2.32 19.02
C GLN A 38 -6.86 -3.47 18.04
N ARG A 39 -6.11 -4.57 18.13
CA ARG A 39 -6.37 -5.76 17.32
C ARG A 39 -7.74 -6.37 17.62
N GLY A 40 -8.10 -6.48 18.90
CA GLY A 40 -9.44 -6.95 19.30
C GLY A 40 -10.55 -6.09 18.74
N MET A 41 -10.46 -4.77 18.95
CA MET A 41 -11.40 -3.78 18.41
C MET A 41 -11.43 -3.79 16.88
N GLY A 42 -10.27 -3.94 16.24
CA GLY A 42 -10.12 -4.02 14.79
C GLY A 42 -10.88 -5.20 14.20
N ARG A 43 -10.82 -6.38 14.83
CA ARG A 43 -11.62 -7.55 14.38
C ARG A 43 -13.13 -7.28 14.48
N LEU A 44 -13.58 -6.68 15.58
CA LEU A 44 -14.99 -6.34 15.77
C LEU A 44 -15.44 -5.29 14.74
N LEU A 45 -14.62 -4.26 14.52
CA LEU A 45 -14.85 -3.26 13.49
C LEU A 45 -14.90 -3.90 12.10
N GLY A 46 -14.00 -4.84 11.80
CA GLY A 46 -13.98 -5.59 10.56
C GLY A 46 -15.29 -6.33 10.29
N ARG A 47 -15.79 -7.08 11.28
CA ARG A 47 -17.11 -7.74 11.21
C ARG A 47 -18.24 -6.74 10.97
N PHE A 48 -18.21 -5.60 11.66
CA PHE A 48 -19.20 -4.54 11.44
C PHE A 48 -19.13 -3.98 10.02
N LEU A 49 -17.93 -3.67 9.51
CA LEU A 49 -17.74 -3.18 8.14
C LEU A 49 -18.19 -4.18 7.09
N GLN A 50 -18.02 -5.48 7.34
CA GLN A 50 -18.51 -6.54 6.46
C GLN A 50 -20.03 -6.53 6.32
N LEU A 51 -20.76 -6.20 7.39
CA LEU A 51 -22.22 -6.10 7.39
C LEU A 51 -22.72 -4.82 6.72
N VAL A 52 -22.05 -3.70 6.96
CA VAL A 52 -22.51 -2.37 6.50
C VAL A 52 -22.04 -2.05 5.07
N LEU A 53 -20.82 -2.43 4.68
CA LEU A 53 -20.24 -2.12 3.37
C LEU A 53 -20.57 -3.20 2.33
N ARG A 54 -21.87 -3.43 2.08
CA ARG A 54 -22.38 -4.49 1.19
C ARG A 54 -21.72 -4.53 -0.18
N ASP A 55 -21.57 -3.38 -0.84
CA ASP A 55 -20.92 -3.29 -2.16
C ASP A 55 -19.44 -3.69 -2.12
N ARG A 56 -18.73 -3.31 -1.03
CA ARG A 56 -17.31 -3.65 -0.86
C ARG A 56 -17.14 -5.12 -0.52
N ARG A 57 -18.06 -5.68 0.26
CA ARG A 57 -18.13 -7.10 0.55
C ARG A 57 -18.34 -7.91 -0.74
N HIS A 58 -19.32 -7.54 -1.58
CA HIS A 58 -19.55 -8.20 -2.87
C HIS A 58 -18.31 -8.19 -3.76
N VAL A 59 -17.63 -7.06 -3.85
CA VAL A 59 -16.37 -6.95 -4.62
C VAL A 59 -15.28 -7.87 -4.06
N ALA A 60 -15.13 -7.93 -2.73
CA ALA A 60 -14.14 -8.79 -2.09
C ALA A 60 -14.44 -10.28 -2.29
N GLU A 61 -15.70 -10.68 -2.10
CA GLU A 61 -16.18 -12.04 -2.36
C GLU A 61 -15.90 -12.46 -3.80
N ARG A 62 -16.20 -11.57 -4.75
CA ARG A 62 -15.95 -11.80 -6.17
C ARG A 62 -14.48 -11.95 -6.51
N ASN A 63 -13.64 -11.05 -5.98
CA ASN A 63 -12.21 -11.15 -6.20
C ASN A 63 -11.63 -12.43 -5.59
N ILE A 64 -12.04 -12.81 -4.38
CA ILE A 64 -11.58 -14.05 -3.73
C ILE A 64 -11.97 -15.26 -4.58
N ALA A 65 -13.21 -15.33 -5.07
CA ALA A 65 -13.66 -16.42 -5.93
C ALA A 65 -12.89 -16.50 -7.26
N LEU A 66 -12.59 -15.34 -7.86
CA LEU A 66 -11.81 -15.25 -9.11
C LEU A 66 -10.33 -15.62 -8.92
N CYS A 67 -9.73 -15.20 -7.80
CA CYS A 67 -8.31 -15.37 -7.52
C CYS A 67 -7.98 -16.73 -6.88
N PHE A 68 -8.92 -17.35 -6.19
CA PHE A 68 -8.75 -18.64 -5.51
C PHE A 68 -9.86 -19.64 -5.89
N PRO A 69 -10.03 -19.95 -7.18
CA PRO A 69 -11.04 -20.92 -7.64
C PRO A 69 -10.82 -22.33 -7.09
N GLU A 70 -9.61 -22.65 -6.64
CA GLU A 70 -9.24 -23.91 -5.99
C GLU A 70 -9.83 -24.08 -4.58
N LEU A 71 -10.27 -22.99 -3.94
CA LEU A 71 -10.90 -23.03 -2.62
C LEU A 71 -12.39 -23.32 -2.74
N ASP A 72 -12.90 -24.23 -1.89
CA ASP A 72 -14.34 -24.43 -1.75
C ASP A 72 -15.05 -23.18 -1.21
N ALA A 73 -16.38 -23.12 -1.37
CA ALA A 73 -17.19 -21.98 -0.94
C ALA A 73 -17.04 -21.65 0.56
N ALA A 74 -16.83 -22.65 1.42
CA ALA A 74 -16.65 -22.43 2.85
C ALA A 74 -15.27 -21.81 3.16
N ALA A 75 -14.23 -22.23 2.46
CA ALA A 75 -12.88 -21.67 2.56
C ALA A 75 -12.83 -20.24 2.01
N GLN A 76 -13.50 -19.96 0.89
CA GLN A 76 -13.64 -18.60 0.35
C GLN A 76 -14.37 -17.68 1.35
N ALA A 77 -15.46 -18.15 1.97
CA ALA A 77 -16.17 -17.39 3.01
C ALA A 77 -15.29 -17.11 4.24
N ARG A 78 -14.53 -18.10 4.73
CA ARG A 78 -13.58 -17.90 5.84
C ARG A 78 -12.49 -16.90 5.49
N LEU A 79 -11.98 -16.92 4.25
CA LEU A 79 -11.01 -15.94 3.78
C LEU A 79 -11.60 -14.52 3.70
N LEU A 80 -12.86 -14.39 3.26
CA LEU A 80 -13.59 -13.13 3.27
C LEU A 80 -13.71 -12.56 4.69
N ASP A 81 -14.17 -13.36 5.66
CA ASP A 81 -14.32 -12.96 7.05
C ASP A 81 -12.98 -12.53 7.67
N ARG A 82 -11.90 -13.28 7.38
CA ARG A 82 -10.56 -12.91 7.83
C ARG A 82 -10.11 -11.61 7.16
N SER A 83 -10.37 -11.44 5.86
CA SER A 83 -10.00 -10.22 5.13
C SER A 83 -10.64 -8.96 5.69
N PHE A 84 -11.92 -9.03 6.06
CA PHE A 84 -12.59 -7.92 6.74
C PHE A 84 -12.06 -7.69 8.16
N SER A 85 -11.73 -8.75 8.89
CA SER A 85 -11.07 -8.64 10.20
C SER A 85 -9.71 -7.93 10.08
N GLU A 86 -8.89 -8.28 9.09
CA GLU A 86 -7.61 -7.62 8.82
C GLU A 86 -7.80 -6.17 8.35
N LEU A 87 -8.84 -5.87 7.57
CA LEU A 87 -9.19 -4.51 7.17
C LEU A 87 -9.50 -3.62 8.38
N GLY A 88 -10.31 -4.13 9.32
CA GLY A 88 -10.63 -3.40 10.54
C GLY A 88 -9.40 -3.16 11.42
N ILE A 89 -8.49 -4.13 11.52
CA ILE A 89 -7.18 -3.94 12.20
C ILE A 89 -6.35 -2.88 11.47
N GLY A 90 -6.32 -2.89 10.13
CA GLY A 90 -5.60 -1.94 9.29
C GLY A 90 -5.98 -0.47 9.55
N LEU A 91 -7.23 -0.19 9.94
CA LEU A 91 -7.65 1.17 10.31
C LEU A 91 -6.95 1.66 11.59
N PHE A 92 -6.74 0.78 12.58
CA PHE A 92 -5.96 1.12 13.78
C PHE A 92 -4.47 1.26 13.46
N GLU A 93 -3.96 0.47 12.52
CA GLU A 93 -2.60 0.60 12.04
C GLU A 93 -2.35 1.92 11.33
N PHE A 94 -3.30 2.39 10.50
CA PHE A 94 -3.23 3.70 9.87
C PHE A 94 -3.20 4.82 10.92
N ALA A 95 -4.16 4.79 11.86
CA ALA A 95 -4.22 5.76 12.94
C ALA A 95 -2.91 5.79 13.76
N ARG A 96 -2.34 4.61 14.05
CA ARG A 96 -1.08 4.50 14.77
C ARG A 96 0.11 4.96 13.92
N ALA A 97 0.14 4.65 12.64
CA ALA A 97 1.19 5.07 11.75
C ALA A 97 1.25 6.60 11.62
N TRP A 98 0.11 7.28 11.57
CA TRP A 98 0.08 8.74 11.40
C TRP A 98 0.23 9.50 12.72
N TRP A 99 -0.44 9.03 13.79
CA TRP A 99 -0.61 9.82 15.01
C TRP A 99 -0.16 9.11 16.29
N GLY A 100 0.19 7.83 16.22
CA GLY A 100 0.60 7.03 17.38
C GLY A 100 2.10 6.73 17.49
N SER A 101 2.44 5.90 18.47
CA SER A 101 3.75 5.27 18.61
C SER A 101 3.72 3.87 18.01
N VAL A 102 4.81 3.50 17.32
CA VAL A 102 5.02 2.15 16.75
C VAL A 102 5.95 1.28 17.60
N ALA A 103 6.27 1.72 18.82
CA ALA A 103 7.13 0.96 19.73
C ALA A 103 6.62 -0.48 20.00
N PRO A 104 5.31 -0.74 20.18
CA PRO A 104 4.83 -2.11 20.33
C PRO A 104 5.12 -3.00 19.11
N GLN A 105 4.98 -2.46 17.90
CA GLN A 105 5.21 -3.17 16.65
C GLN A 105 6.69 -3.45 16.38
N ARG A 106 7.59 -2.64 16.96
CA ARG A 106 9.04 -2.88 16.89
C ARG A 106 9.50 -4.04 17.78
N ARG A 107 8.81 -4.31 18.90
CA ARG A 107 9.12 -5.42 19.81
C ARG A 107 8.71 -6.75 19.15
N GLY A 108 9.60 -7.32 18.33
CA GLY A 108 9.34 -8.53 17.55
C GLY A 108 9.22 -8.28 16.04
N LEU A 109 9.60 -7.10 15.56
CA LEU A 109 9.77 -6.86 14.13
C LEU A 109 10.86 -7.77 13.57
N ARG A 110 10.53 -8.50 12.51
CA ARG A 110 11.50 -9.27 11.71
C ARG A 110 11.70 -8.53 10.39
N VAL A 111 12.96 -8.28 10.04
CA VAL A 111 13.34 -7.67 8.77
C VAL A 111 14.28 -8.62 8.06
N GLU A 112 13.93 -9.00 6.85
CA GLU A 112 14.65 -9.96 6.02
C GLU A 112 15.02 -9.30 4.68
N GLY A 113 16.20 -9.64 4.15
CA GLY A 113 16.64 -9.14 2.85
C GLY A 113 17.11 -7.68 2.85
N LEU A 114 17.44 -7.10 4.00
CA LEU A 114 17.94 -5.72 4.08
C LEU A 114 19.25 -5.54 3.30
N GLU A 115 20.06 -6.60 3.24
CA GLU A 115 21.24 -6.72 2.40
C GLU A 115 20.94 -6.50 0.91
N HIS A 116 19.76 -6.87 0.40
CA HIS A 116 19.38 -6.64 -0.99
C HIS A 116 19.13 -5.15 -1.27
N LEU A 117 18.55 -4.44 -0.29
CA LEU A 117 18.39 -2.99 -0.39
C LEU A 117 19.76 -2.30 -0.39
N HIS A 118 20.64 -2.66 0.55
CA HIS A 118 21.99 -2.09 0.59
C HIS A 118 22.78 -2.37 -0.68
N ALA A 119 22.71 -3.60 -1.21
CA ALA A 119 23.35 -3.96 -2.48
C ALA A 119 22.78 -3.16 -3.65
N ALA A 120 21.47 -2.96 -3.71
CA ALA A 120 20.84 -2.19 -4.78
C ALA A 120 21.15 -0.68 -4.72
N GLN A 121 21.43 -0.15 -3.53
CA GLN A 121 21.85 1.23 -3.30
C GLN A 121 23.37 1.44 -3.48
N ALA A 122 24.15 0.37 -3.60
CA ALA A 122 25.59 0.46 -3.84
C ALA A 122 25.86 1.31 -5.09
N GLY A 123 26.85 2.21 -5.00
CA GLY A 123 27.16 3.14 -6.08
C GLY A 123 26.18 4.32 -6.24
N GLY A 124 25.28 4.56 -5.27
CA GLY A 124 24.38 5.72 -5.25
C GLY A 124 23.14 5.58 -6.13
N ARG A 125 22.79 4.35 -6.53
CA ARG A 125 21.61 4.07 -7.35
C ARG A 125 20.33 4.17 -6.51
N GLY A 126 19.32 4.87 -7.03
CA GLY A 126 17.99 4.91 -6.41
C GLY A 126 17.31 3.55 -6.42
N VAL A 127 16.32 3.37 -5.54
CA VAL A 127 15.59 2.10 -5.42
C VAL A 127 14.09 2.37 -5.34
N ILE A 128 13.32 1.63 -6.12
CA ILE A 128 11.87 1.57 -6.05
C ILE A 128 11.50 0.28 -5.33
N VAL A 129 10.84 0.38 -4.18
CA VAL A 129 10.26 -0.77 -3.49
C VAL A 129 8.78 -0.88 -3.85
N ILE A 130 8.39 -2.01 -4.45
CA ILE A 130 7.01 -2.27 -4.87
C ILE A 130 6.31 -3.23 -3.91
N SER A 131 5.05 -2.92 -3.61
CA SER A 131 4.14 -3.82 -2.87
C SER A 131 2.73 -3.67 -3.42
N GLY A 132 1.83 -4.56 -3.03
CA GLY A 132 0.40 -4.39 -3.25
C GLY A 132 -0.25 -3.49 -2.21
N HIS A 133 -1.53 -3.16 -2.39
CA HIS A 133 -2.34 -2.58 -1.33
C HIS A 133 -2.74 -3.67 -0.34
N PHE A 134 -1.96 -3.85 0.73
CA PHE A 134 -2.36 -4.64 1.89
C PHE A 134 -2.82 -3.76 3.03
N THR A 135 -3.62 -4.32 3.94
CA THR A 135 -4.12 -3.62 5.13
C THR A 135 -3.01 -3.05 6.02
N THR A 136 -1.81 -3.62 5.97
CA THR A 136 -0.63 -3.20 6.75
C THR A 136 0.24 -2.12 6.10
N LEU A 137 -0.11 -1.60 4.92
CA LEU A 137 0.82 -0.80 4.10
C LEU A 137 1.44 0.40 4.86
N GLU A 138 0.63 1.17 5.60
CA GLU A 138 1.13 2.38 6.30
C GLU A 138 2.04 2.03 7.47
N ILE A 139 1.67 1.02 8.27
CA ILE A 139 2.48 0.61 9.41
C ILE A 139 3.78 -0.04 8.94
N ALA A 140 3.75 -0.84 7.87
CA ALA A 140 4.93 -1.44 7.26
C ALA A 140 5.89 -0.37 6.71
N ALA A 141 5.39 0.62 5.98
CA ALA A 141 6.19 1.75 5.50
C ALA A 141 6.83 2.52 6.66
N ARG A 142 6.07 2.81 7.72
CA ARG A 142 6.61 3.48 8.91
C ARG A 142 7.65 2.66 9.66
N LEU A 143 7.49 1.34 9.75
CA LEU A 143 8.48 0.46 10.35
C LEU A 143 9.75 0.40 9.51
N MET A 144 9.62 0.35 8.17
CA MET A 144 10.74 0.38 7.24
C MET A 144 11.58 1.67 7.34
N CYS A 145 10.95 2.80 7.68
CA CYS A 145 11.65 4.08 7.91
C CYS A 145 12.65 4.05 9.07
N ALA A 146 12.63 3.01 9.91
CA ALA A 146 13.66 2.80 10.93
C ALA A 146 15.01 2.30 10.34
N TYR A 147 14.98 1.77 9.12
CA TYR A 147 16.12 1.13 8.46
C TYR A 147 16.61 1.91 7.24
N ALA A 148 15.72 2.64 6.55
CA ALA A 148 16.08 3.48 5.41
C ALA A 148 15.15 4.68 5.27
N PRO A 149 15.64 5.89 4.90
CA PRO A 149 14.79 7.03 4.57
C PRO A 149 13.91 6.72 3.35
N LEU A 150 12.61 6.53 3.59
CA LEU A 150 11.65 6.11 2.57
C LEU A 150 10.79 7.29 2.13
N ALA A 151 10.71 7.52 0.82
CA ALA A 151 9.69 8.36 0.21
C ALA A 151 8.50 7.50 -0.24
N GLY A 152 7.30 8.10 -0.34
CA GLY A 152 6.10 7.42 -0.82
C GLY A 152 5.39 8.20 -1.92
N MET A 153 4.87 7.48 -2.92
CA MET A 153 3.85 8.03 -3.81
C MET A 153 2.47 7.94 -3.14
N TYR A 154 1.64 8.97 -3.26
CA TYR A 154 0.27 8.95 -2.72
C TYR A 154 -0.72 9.76 -3.56
N ARG A 155 -2.01 9.54 -3.28
CA ARG A 155 -3.11 10.39 -3.76
C ARG A 155 -3.60 11.27 -2.59
N PRO A 156 -3.69 12.60 -2.77
CA PRO A 156 -4.27 13.47 -1.75
C PRO A 156 -5.69 13.06 -1.36
N HIS A 157 -6.03 13.22 -0.09
CA HIS A 157 -7.40 13.05 0.39
C HIS A 157 -8.28 14.20 -0.09
N ASP A 158 -9.50 13.89 -0.54
CA ASP A 158 -10.45 14.91 -0.99
C ASP A 158 -10.88 15.84 0.18
N GLN A 159 -10.88 15.34 1.42
CA GLN A 159 -11.16 16.11 2.62
C GLN A 159 -9.90 16.83 3.13
N ALA A 160 -9.90 18.17 3.08
CA ALA A 160 -8.73 19.00 3.40
C ALA A 160 -8.12 18.75 4.79
N ALA A 161 -8.94 18.62 5.84
CA ALA A 161 -8.41 18.32 7.18
C ALA A 161 -7.74 16.95 7.27
N MET A 162 -8.27 15.94 6.56
CA MET A 162 -7.65 14.62 6.50
C MET A 162 -6.33 14.67 5.73
N GLU A 163 -6.31 15.35 4.57
CA GLU A 163 -5.08 15.52 3.79
C GLU A 163 -3.98 16.18 4.62
N TRP A 164 -4.30 17.29 5.26
CA TRP A 164 -3.37 18.01 6.13
C TRP A 164 -2.84 17.11 7.24
N ALA A 165 -3.72 16.42 7.97
CA ALA A 165 -3.35 15.63 9.14
C ALA A 165 -2.56 14.36 8.78
N VAL A 166 -2.93 13.69 7.69
CA VAL A 166 -2.24 12.49 7.19
C VAL A 166 -0.89 12.85 6.62
N ARG A 167 -0.80 13.88 5.76
CA ARG A 167 0.46 14.33 5.17
C ARG A 167 1.46 14.75 6.25
N ARG A 168 1.01 15.55 7.23
CA ARG A 168 1.83 15.92 8.39
C ARG A 168 2.23 14.69 9.22
N GLY A 169 1.34 13.72 9.39
CA GLY A 169 1.62 12.47 10.08
C GLY A 169 2.72 11.64 9.40
N ARG A 170 2.64 11.50 8.07
CA ARG A 170 3.61 10.77 7.24
C ARG A 170 4.99 11.43 7.24
N LEU A 171 5.05 12.77 7.11
CA LEU A 171 6.32 13.53 7.07
C LEU A 171 7.08 13.57 8.41
N ARG A 172 6.52 13.00 9.49
CA ARG A 172 7.27 12.75 10.73
C ARG A 172 8.28 11.61 10.62
N TYR A 173 8.17 10.76 9.60
CA TYR A 173 9.01 9.56 9.45
C TYR A 173 9.42 9.28 8.00
N ALA A 174 8.58 9.62 7.02
CA ALA A 174 8.93 9.50 5.61
C ALA A 174 9.80 10.69 5.19
N SER A 175 10.75 10.46 4.28
CA SER A 175 11.61 11.53 3.77
C SER A 175 10.83 12.50 2.86
N HIS A 176 9.93 11.98 2.03
CA HIS A 176 9.12 12.75 1.08
C HIS A 176 7.80 12.04 0.80
N MET A 177 6.77 12.81 0.46
CA MET A 177 5.50 12.30 -0.07
C MET A 177 5.22 12.99 -1.39
N PHE A 178 5.19 12.21 -2.48
CA PHE A 178 4.98 12.72 -3.83
C PHE A 178 3.59 12.35 -4.33
N THR A 179 2.89 13.34 -4.86
CA THR A 179 1.66 13.14 -5.63
C THR A 179 2.00 12.66 -7.04
N ARG A 180 0.98 12.24 -7.79
CA ARG A 180 1.13 11.84 -9.20
C ARG A 180 1.66 13.00 -10.06
N GLU A 181 1.24 14.21 -9.75
CA GLU A 181 1.63 15.44 -10.43
C GLU A 181 3.11 15.80 -10.17
N GLU A 182 3.68 15.28 -9.08
CA GLU A 182 5.08 15.49 -8.66
C GLU A 182 6.05 14.42 -9.20
N LEU A 183 5.79 13.90 -10.40
CA LEU A 183 6.64 12.89 -11.04
C LEU A 183 8.08 13.38 -11.25
N ARG A 184 8.28 14.65 -11.62
CA ARG A 184 9.62 15.23 -11.81
C ARG A 184 10.42 15.25 -10.49
N PRO A 185 9.88 15.79 -9.36
CA PRO A 185 10.50 15.65 -8.05
C PRO A 185 10.80 14.20 -7.65
N ALA A 186 9.86 13.26 -7.86
CA ALA A 186 10.07 11.85 -7.53
C ALA A 186 11.23 11.23 -8.33
N LEU A 187 11.32 11.54 -9.63
CA LEU A 187 12.44 11.10 -10.48
C LEU A 187 13.77 11.71 -10.03
N LYS A 188 13.77 12.97 -9.60
CA LYS A 188 14.97 13.62 -9.04
C LYS A 188 15.43 12.92 -7.77
N HIS A 189 14.51 12.61 -6.85
CA HIS A 189 14.79 11.86 -5.62
C HIS A 189 15.43 10.50 -5.92
N LEU A 190 14.88 9.75 -6.88
CA LEU A 190 15.46 8.46 -7.31
C LEU A 190 16.86 8.62 -7.93
N LYS A 191 17.07 9.61 -8.79
CA LYS A 191 18.39 9.89 -9.39
C LYS A 191 19.46 10.29 -8.38
N GLN A 192 19.05 10.73 -7.19
CA GLN A 192 19.93 11.09 -6.08
C GLN A 192 20.16 9.93 -5.09
N GLY A 193 19.83 8.70 -5.47
CA GLY A 193 20.01 7.51 -4.61
C GLY A 193 18.86 7.27 -3.62
N GLY A 194 17.75 8.00 -3.76
CA GLY A 194 16.61 7.89 -2.85
C GLY A 194 15.86 6.56 -2.98
N LEU A 195 15.19 6.18 -1.88
CA LEU A 195 14.27 5.04 -1.82
C LEU A 195 12.82 5.53 -1.98
N LEU A 196 12.05 4.90 -2.87
CA LEU A 196 10.65 5.25 -3.15
C LEU A 196 9.75 4.02 -3.04
N TRP A 197 8.72 4.08 -2.20
CA TRP A 197 7.66 3.09 -2.15
C TRP A 197 6.55 3.40 -3.15
N PHE A 198 6.10 2.36 -3.87
CA PHE A 198 5.06 2.46 -4.89
C PHE A 198 4.16 1.21 -4.91
N ALA A 199 2.84 1.42 -5.00
CA ALA A 199 1.85 0.35 -5.09
C ALA A 199 1.05 0.40 -6.41
N PRO A 200 1.43 -0.40 -7.44
CA PRO A 200 0.87 -0.31 -8.79
C PRO A 200 -0.34 -1.23 -9.07
N ASP A 201 -0.83 -1.97 -8.08
CA ASP A 201 -1.83 -3.05 -8.23
C ASP A 201 -3.28 -2.57 -8.39
N GLN A 202 -3.55 -1.27 -8.34
CA GLN A 202 -4.90 -0.74 -8.55
C GLN A 202 -5.16 -0.29 -9.99
N ASP A 203 -6.30 -0.70 -10.55
CA ASP A 203 -6.83 -0.13 -11.79
C ASP A 203 -7.23 1.35 -11.59
N THR A 204 -6.41 2.27 -12.13
CA THR A 204 -6.67 3.72 -12.14
C THR A 204 -7.12 4.23 -13.51
N ARG A 205 -7.82 5.37 -13.53
CA ARG A 205 -8.42 5.95 -14.75
C ARG A 205 -7.42 6.53 -15.75
N ARG A 206 -6.23 6.92 -15.30
CA ARG A 206 -5.28 7.70 -16.10
C ARG A 206 -3.91 7.04 -16.04
N GLY A 207 -3.16 7.13 -17.13
CA GLY A 207 -1.79 6.61 -17.23
C GLY A 207 -1.68 5.46 -18.23
N GLU A 208 -0.52 5.32 -18.84
CA GLU A 208 -0.22 4.21 -19.74
C GLU A 208 -0.42 2.89 -18.99
N SER A 209 -1.17 1.99 -19.62
CA SER A 209 -1.58 0.73 -19.02
C SER A 209 -1.56 -0.37 -20.05
N VAL A 210 -1.36 -1.58 -19.57
CA VAL A 210 -1.32 -2.82 -20.34
C VAL A 210 -2.21 -3.85 -19.64
N PHE A 211 -2.67 -4.86 -20.37
CA PHE A 211 -3.27 -6.04 -19.77
C PHE A 211 -2.19 -7.08 -19.55
N VAL A 212 -1.97 -7.46 -18.29
CA VAL A 212 -1.03 -8.51 -17.90
C VAL A 212 -1.71 -9.50 -16.94
N PRO A 213 -1.22 -10.74 -16.83
CA PRO A 213 -1.80 -11.71 -15.90
C PRO A 213 -1.71 -11.25 -14.44
N PHE A 214 -2.81 -11.45 -13.70
CA PHE A 214 -2.87 -11.38 -12.24
C PHE A 214 -3.90 -12.40 -11.77
N PHE A 215 -3.45 -13.41 -11.02
CA PHE A 215 -4.21 -14.61 -10.68
C PHE A 215 -4.78 -15.32 -11.92
N GLY A 216 -3.97 -15.41 -12.98
CA GLY A 216 -4.36 -16.04 -14.25
C GLY A 216 -5.34 -15.23 -15.11
N LEU A 217 -5.85 -14.09 -14.61
CA LEU A 217 -6.79 -13.24 -15.34
C LEU A 217 -6.08 -12.01 -15.93
N PRO A 218 -6.50 -11.53 -17.11
CA PRO A 218 -5.98 -10.28 -17.66
C PRO A 218 -6.42 -9.10 -16.80
N ALA A 219 -5.44 -8.37 -16.27
CA ALA A 219 -5.66 -7.27 -15.36
C ALA A 219 -5.06 -5.98 -15.92
N HIS A 220 -5.90 -4.95 -16.05
CA HIS A 220 -5.49 -3.62 -16.51
C HIS A 220 -4.53 -2.99 -15.49
N SER A 221 -3.26 -2.82 -15.86
CA SER A 221 -2.16 -2.52 -14.95
C SER A 221 -1.29 -1.38 -15.49
N LEU A 222 -0.89 -0.46 -14.61
CA LEU A 222 -0.09 0.71 -14.98
C LEU A 222 1.36 0.31 -15.30
N THR A 223 1.93 0.87 -16.36
CA THR A 223 3.36 0.72 -16.69
C THR A 223 4.27 1.63 -15.85
N SER A 224 3.73 2.29 -14.81
CA SER A 224 4.43 3.33 -14.06
C SER A 224 5.72 2.85 -13.38
N THR A 225 5.79 1.61 -12.89
CA THR A 225 7.03 1.05 -12.32
C THR A 225 8.13 0.95 -13.38
N HIS A 226 7.79 0.45 -14.58
CA HIS A 226 8.71 0.43 -15.72
C HIS A 226 9.18 1.85 -16.07
N GLN A 227 8.26 2.82 -16.18
CA GLN A 227 8.61 4.19 -16.54
C GLN A 227 9.49 4.87 -15.49
N LEU A 228 9.19 4.70 -14.20
CA LEU A 228 10.00 5.24 -13.11
C LEU A 228 11.41 4.66 -13.13
N ALA A 229 11.55 3.34 -13.25
CA ALA A 229 12.85 2.69 -13.31
C ALA A 229 13.64 3.14 -14.56
N ARG A 230 13.00 3.22 -15.73
CA ARG A 230 13.64 3.60 -17.00
C ARG A 230 14.17 5.03 -16.98
N LEU A 231 13.39 5.96 -16.43
CA LEU A 231 13.73 7.38 -16.42
C LEU A 231 14.74 7.75 -15.32
N SER A 232 14.80 6.97 -14.23
CA SER A 232 15.67 7.24 -13.08
C SER A 232 16.93 6.37 -13.04
N GLY A 233 16.93 5.21 -13.68
CA GLY A 233 17.95 4.17 -13.52
C GLY A 233 17.83 3.41 -12.19
N ALA A 234 16.73 3.56 -11.45
CA ALA A 234 16.55 2.94 -10.15
C ALA A 234 16.38 1.41 -10.23
N ALA A 235 16.89 0.71 -9.22
CA ALA A 235 16.57 -0.68 -8.99
C ALA A 235 15.09 -0.86 -8.65
N VAL A 236 14.53 -2.04 -8.91
CA VAL A 236 13.20 -2.41 -8.42
C VAL A 236 13.32 -3.62 -7.50
N ILE A 237 12.79 -3.51 -6.29
CA ILE A 237 12.76 -4.56 -5.26
C ILE A 237 11.31 -4.80 -4.83
N ALA A 238 10.94 -6.06 -4.65
CA ALA A 238 9.66 -6.42 -4.05
C ALA A 238 9.74 -6.27 -2.52
N PHE A 239 8.77 -5.57 -1.93
CA PHE A 239 8.67 -5.31 -0.50
C PHE A 239 7.41 -5.97 0.07
N ALA A 240 7.55 -7.22 0.50
CA ALA A 240 6.48 -7.96 1.13
C ALA A 240 6.37 -7.60 2.62
N HIS A 241 5.16 -7.52 3.13
CA HIS A 241 4.92 -7.24 4.54
C HIS A 241 3.70 -7.96 5.08
N GLU A 242 3.82 -8.43 6.31
CA GLU A 242 2.85 -9.27 6.98
C GLU A 242 2.73 -8.87 8.45
N ARG A 243 1.49 -8.71 8.91
CA ARG A 243 1.14 -8.81 10.33
C ARG A 243 0.95 -10.29 10.68
N ARG A 244 1.79 -10.82 11.55
CA ARG A 244 1.69 -12.21 12.02
C ARG A 244 0.56 -12.37 13.03
N ASP A 245 0.17 -13.61 13.31
CA ASP A 245 -0.91 -13.93 14.26
C ASP A 245 -0.60 -13.53 15.71
N ASP A 246 0.67 -13.50 16.11
CA ASP A 246 1.13 -12.96 17.39
C ASP A 246 0.95 -11.43 17.48
N GLY A 247 0.71 -10.76 16.36
CA GLY A 247 0.62 -9.30 16.24
C GLY A 247 1.97 -8.60 16.00
N GLY A 248 3.04 -9.37 15.84
CA GLY A 248 4.31 -8.87 15.32
C GLY A 248 4.29 -8.72 13.81
N TYR A 249 5.36 -8.17 13.25
CA TYR A 249 5.46 -7.86 11.81
C TYR A 249 6.69 -8.51 11.21
N THR A 250 6.53 -8.96 9.97
CA THR A 250 7.64 -9.37 9.12
C THR A 250 7.68 -8.47 7.89
N LEU A 251 8.84 -7.88 7.64
CA LEU A 251 9.15 -7.10 6.44
C LEU A 251 10.19 -7.87 5.63
N ARG A 252 9.95 -8.10 4.35
CA ARG A 252 10.87 -8.85 3.48
C ARG A 252 11.15 -8.04 2.22
N LEU A 253 12.42 -7.84 1.94
CA LEU A 253 12.91 -7.24 0.70
C LEU A 253 13.46 -8.37 -0.17
N SER A 254 13.03 -8.44 -1.43
CA SER A 254 13.60 -9.39 -2.38
C SER A 254 14.97 -8.90 -2.90
N PRO A 255 15.74 -9.76 -3.58
CA PRO A 255 16.73 -9.30 -4.54
C PRO A 255 16.11 -8.31 -5.54
N ALA A 256 16.92 -7.40 -6.06
CA ALA A 256 16.49 -6.51 -7.13
C ALA A 256 16.12 -7.33 -8.37
N PHE A 257 15.13 -6.87 -9.11
CA PHE A 257 14.74 -7.49 -10.37
C PHE A 257 15.91 -7.39 -11.36
N GLU A 258 16.39 -8.55 -11.82
CA GLU A 258 17.42 -8.64 -12.86
C GLU A 258 16.87 -8.12 -14.19
N ASP A 259 17.74 -7.50 -15.00
CA ASP A 259 17.39 -6.95 -16.32
C ASP A 259 16.12 -6.10 -16.34
N PHE A 260 15.96 -5.25 -15.31
CA PHE A 260 14.80 -4.37 -15.16
C PHE A 260 15.22 -2.89 -15.14
N PRO A 261 14.55 -2.01 -15.92
CA PRO A 261 13.51 -2.32 -16.88
C PRO A 261 14.09 -2.90 -18.18
N SER A 262 13.32 -3.76 -18.84
CA SER A 262 13.61 -4.25 -20.19
C SER A 262 13.14 -3.23 -21.24
N LYS A 263 13.16 -3.60 -22.53
CA LYS A 263 12.57 -2.80 -23.62
C LYS A 263 11.04 -2.97 -23.72
N ASP A 264 10.46 -3.96 -23.04
CA ASP A 264 9.04 -4.28 -23.10
C ASP A 264 8.35 -3.93 -21.77
N ALA A 265 7.63 -2.82 -21.76
CA ALA A 265 6.86 -2.36 -20.61
C ALA A 265 5.78 -3.36 -20.18
N SER A 266 5.25 -4.18 -21.09
CA SER A 266 4.24 -5.20 -20.77
C SER A 266 4.87 -6.34 -20.00
N ALA A 267 6.01 -6.86 -20.46
CA ALA A 267 6.76 -7.91 -19.77
C ALA A 267 7.20 -7.46 -18.35
N ASP A 268 7.71 -6.23 -18.23
CA ASP A 268 8.10 -5.65 -16.95
C ASP A 268 6.90 -5.49 -16.00
N THR A 269 5.76 -5.02 -16.52
CA THR A 269 4.54 -4.87 -15.73
C THR A 269 4.02 -6.23 -15.26
N ALA A 270 4.12 -7.27 -16.10
CA ALA A 270 3.77 -8.64 -15.72
C ALA A 270 4.64 -9.16 -14.58
N ARG A 271 5.96 -8.92 -14.60
CA ARG A 271 6.88 -9.29 -13.50
C ARG A 271 6.51 -8.61 -12.19
N VAL A 272 6.18 -7.31 -12.24
CA VAL A 272 5.73 -6.54 -11.07
C VAL A 272 4.43 -7.11 -10.51
N MET A 273 3.45 -7.38 -11.37
CA MET A 273 2.17 -7.94 -10.95
C MET A 273 2.31 -9.36 -10.39
N ALA A 274 3.19 -10.19 -10.96
CA ALA A 274 3.49 -11.53 -10.46
C ALA A 274 4.12 -11.49 -9.06
N ALA A 275 5.00 -10.52 -8.78
CA ALA A 275 5.56 -10.34 -7.45
C ALA A 275 4.47 -9.94 -6.43
N ILE A 276 3.54 -9.06 -6.81
CA ILE A 276 2.41 -8.68 -5.94
C ILE A 276 1.43 -9.86 -5.76
N GLU A 277 1.19 -10.65 -6.79
CA GLU A 277 0.39 -11.88 -6.70
C GLU A 277 1.02 -12.86 -5.71
N ALA A 278 2.34 -13.06 -5.75
CA ALA A 278 3.04 -13.92 -4.80
C ALA A 278 2.86 -13.43 -3.35
N MET A 279 2.94 -12.11 -3.11
CA MET A 279 2.65 -11.53 -1.79
C MET A 279 1.20 -11.79 -1.36
N ALA A 280 0.25 -11.58 -2.28
CA ALA A 280 -1.18 -11.76 -2.02
C ALA A 280 -1.52 -13.23 -1.75
N ARG A 281 -0.85 -14.18 -2.42
CA ARG A 281 -0.99 -15.62 -2.13
C ARG A 281 -0.37 -16.02 -0.79
N ALA A 282 0.74 -15.38 -0.39
CA ALA A 282 1.40 -15.70 0.87
C ALA A 282 0.56 -15.30 2.09
N VAL A 283 -0.10 -14.14 2.04
CA VAL A 283 -0.93 -13.61 3.14
C VAL A 283 -2.28 -13.10 2.63
N PRO A 284 -3.15 -13.99 2.11
CA PRO A 284 -4.33 -13.58 1.34
C PRO A 284 -5.31 -12.76 2.13
N ALA A 285 -5.48 -13.03 3.43
CA ALA A 285 -6.38 -12.23 4.26
C ALA A 285 -5.94 -10.77 4.43
N GLN A 286 -4.68 -10.44 4.19
CA GLN A 286 -4.18 -9.06 4.38
C GLN A 286 -4.22 -8.23 3.09
N TYR A 287 -4.40 -8.85 1.92
CA TYR A 287 -4.54 -8.13 0.66
C TYR A 287 -5.89 -7.41 0.57
N LEU A 288 -5.92 -6.20 0.00
CA LEU A 288 -7.11 -5.36 -0.03
C LEU A 288 -8.09 -5.79 -1.15
N TRP A 289 -8.89 -6.82 -0.86
CA TRP A 289 -9.86 -7.39 -1.82
C TRP A 289 -11.04 -6.48 -2.18
N ILE A 290 -11.24 -5.35 -1.50
CA ILE A 290 -12.41 -4.46 -1.71
C ILE A 290 -12.29 -3.52 -2.93
N HIS A 291 -11.20 -3.64 -3.70
CA HIS A 291 -11.00 -2.89 -4.95
C HIS A 291 -11.46 -3.71 -6.16
N ARG A 292 -12.15 -3.06 -7.11
CA ARG A 292 -12.58 -3.72 -8.36
C ARG A 292 -11.39 -3.87 -9.32
N ARG A 293 -10.50 -4.82 -9.04
CA ARG A 293 -9.24 -5.09 -9.76
C ARG A 293 -9.45 -5.43 -11.24
N PHE A 294 -10.52 -6.16 -11.55
CA PHE A 294 -10.80 -6.73 -12.88
C PHE A 294 -11.93 -6.00 -13.64
N LYS A 295 -12.25 -4.74 -13.27
CA LYS A 295 -13.41 -4.01 -13.82
C LYS A 295 -13.28 -3.67 -15.31
N ARG A 296 -12.06 -3.62 -15.82
CA ARG A 296 -11.76 -3.53 -17.26
C ARG A 296 -11.22 -4.87 -17.72
N GLN A 297 -11.69 -5.30 -18.87
CA GLN A 297 -11.23 -6.50 -19.57
C GLN A 297 -10.75 -6.09 -20.97
N PRO A 298 -9.93 -6.91 -21.66
CA PRO A 298 -9.41 -6.58 -22.98
C PRO A 298 -10.49 -6.25 -24.02
N ASP A 299 -11.68 -6.83 -23.89
CA ASP A 299 -12.85 -6.66 -24.75
C ASP A 299 -13.80 -5.51 -24.32
N GLY A 300 -13.49 -4.80 -23.23
CA GLY A 300 -14.24 -3.61 -22.79
C GLY A 300 -14.58 -3.59 -21.30
N ARG A 301 -15.82 -3.20 -20.96
CA ARG A 301 -16.28 -3.19 -19.57
C ARG A 301 -16.54 -4.62 -19.09
N GLY A 302 -15.78 -5.03 -18.07
CA GLY A 302 -15.89 -6.37 -17.50
C GLY A 302 -17.17 -6.54 -16.68
N LYS A 303 -17.92 -7.61 -16.95
CA LYS A 303 -19.11 -8.05 -16.18
C LYS A 303 -18.75 -8.85 -14.92
N LEU A 304 -17.46 -8.94 -14.60
CA LEU A 304 -16.97 -9.80 -13.52
C LEU A 304 -17.46 -9.40 -12.12
N TYR A 305 -18.07 -8.22 -11.95
CA TYR A 305 -18.65 -7.76 -10.68
C TYR A 305 -20.17 -7.54 -10.73
N GLU A 306 -20.80 -7.92 -11.84
CA GLU A 306 -22.27 -7.91 -11.97
C GLU A 306 -22.90 -9.05 -11.17
#